data_AF-A0A2V8SHA7-F1
#
_entry.id   AF-A0A2V8SHA7-F1
#
_cell.length_a   1.000
_cell.length_b   1.000
_cell.length_c   1.000
_cell.angle_alpha   90.00
_cell.angle_beta   90.00
_cell.angle_gamma   90.00
#
_symmetry.space_group_name_H-M   'P 1'
#
loop_
_entity.id
_entity.type
_entity.pdbx_description
1 polymer ?
#
loop_
_entity_poly.entity_id
_entity_poly.type
_entity_poly.pdbx_seq_one_letter_code
_entity_poly.pdbx_strand_id
1 'polypeptide(L)'
;MDTLQRFVTLEGSTGLPAAFFFVAVAGVGAIIGSFLNVVIHRVPREESIAFPASRCPSCGTAIRPYDNIPVFSWAVLRGRCRSCRAPISARYPAVELLTATLFALTFWLRSGLTLSLPFDLAFVAAIIALVFIDAEHMILPNSITYPVAFIASRGLHRGTRRRRVSVARGLAVGARARRGGDGPRRREDDVHGRRLPRLAAHTPDDLRRRADRLNHGRRNDAQARASRHADAPALRHLPRRRLARQPPLRHTDH
;
A
#
# COMPACT_ATOMS: atom_id res chain seq x y z
N MET A 1 9.73 -18.66 -8.06
CA MET A 1 10.90 -19.56 -7.92
C MET A 1 12.19 -18.77 -7.71
N ASP A 2 12.35 -17.60 -8.34
CA ASP A 2 13.57 -16.78 -8.27
C ASP A 2 13.97 -16.29 -6.86
N THR A 3 13.01 -15.96 -5.98
CA THR A 3 13.30 -15.41 -4.65
C THR A 3 13.97 -16.43 -3.72
N LEU A 4 13.47 -17.67 -3.71
CA LEU A 4 14.03 -18.74 -2.87
C LEU A 4 15.42 -19.15 -3.36
N GLN A 5 15.64 -19.23 -4.67
CA GLN A 5 16.98 -19.49 -5.23
C GLN A 5 17.98 -18.43 -4.80
N ARG A 6 17.59 -17.15 -4.72
CA ARG A 6 18.48 -16.09 -4.23
C ARG A 6 18.85 -16.23 -2.76
N PHE A 7 17.91 -16.64 -1.91
CA PHE A 7 18.22 -16.93 -0.51
C PHE A 7 19.15 -18.13 -0.37
N VAL A 8 18.92 -19.20 -1.14
CA VAL A 8 19.83 -20.35 -1.19
C VAL A 8 21.23 -19.95 -1.68
N THR A 9 21.34 -19.05 -2.66
CA THR A 9 22.67 -18.53 -3.07
C THR A 9 23.33 -17.64 -2.02
N LEU A 10 22.56 -16.91 -1.21
CA LEU A 10 23.09 -16.15 -0.07
C LEU A 10 23.64 -17.08 1.01
N GLU A 11 22.91 -18.15 1.32
CA GLU A 11 23.38 -19.20 2.23
C GLU A 11 24.66 -19.85 1.71
N GLY A 12 24.70 -20.21 0.42
CA GLY A 12 25.88 -20.83 -0.20
C GLY A 12 27.11 -19.92 -0.27
N SER A 13 26.93 -18.58 -0.33
CA SER A 13 28.04 -17.62 -0.41
C SER A 13 28.55 -17.14 0.94
N THR A 14 27.69 -17.12 1.97
CA THR A 14 28.04 -16.62 3.30
C THR A 14 28.22 -17.73 4.35
N GLY A 15 27.72 -18.93 4.07
CA GLY A 15 27.70 -20.06 5.01
C GLY A 15 26.71 -19.89 6.17
N LEU A 16 25.91 -18.82 6.18
CA LEU A 16 24.92 -18.52 7.22
C LEU A 16 23.50 -18.81 6.72
N PRO A 17 22.60 -19.37 7.55
CA PRO A 17 21.22 -19.65 7.16
C PRO A 17 20.47 -18.35 6.87
N ALA A 18 19.52 -18.37 5.91
CA ALA A 18 18.73 -17.21 5.53
C ALA A 18 18.01 -16.58 6.74
N ALA A 19 17.56 -17.42 7.68
CA ALA A 19 16.96 -17.01 8.95
C ALA A 19 17.82 -16.01 9.74
N PHE A 20 19.15 -16.16 9.71
CA PHE A 20 20.07 -15.21 10.36
C PHE A 20 19.89 -13.80 9.80
N PHE A 21 19.83 -13.65 8.49
CA PHE A 21 19.64 -12.34 7.85
C PHE A 21 18.27 -11.75 8.13
N PHE A 22 17.21 -12.58 8.18
CA PHE A 22 15.88 -12.13 8.59
C PHE A 22 15.88 -11.58 10.01
N VAL A 23 16.48 -12.30 10.96
CA VAL A 23 16.59 -11.87 12.35
C VAL A 23 17.44 -10.61 12.47
N ALA A 24 18.56 -10.53 11.76
CA ALA A 24 19.43 -9.35 11.76
C ALA A 24 18.69 -8.10 11.25
N VAL A 25 18.01 -8.21 10.10
CA VAL A 25 17.25 -7.09 9.52
C VAL A 25 16.05 -6.71 10.40
N ALA A 26 15.35 -7.69 10.98
CA ALA A 26 14.27 -7.42 11.93
C ALA A 26 14.79 -6.73 13.20
N GLY A 27 15.95 -7.15 13.71
CA GLY A 27 16.62 -6.52 14.86
C GLY A 27 17.00 -5.06 14.59
N VAL A 28 17.58 -4.78 13.41
CA VAL A 28 17.81 -3.40 12.95
C VAL A 28 16.49 -2.63 12.88
N GLY A 29 15.44 -3.23 12.32
CA GLY A 29 14.11 -2.62 12.27
C GLY A 29 13.53 -2.30 13.66
N ALA A 30 13.76 -3.16 14.65
CA ALA A 30 13.32 -2.92 16.03
C ALA A 30 14.09 -1.75 16.68
N ILE A 31 15.40 -1.67 16.46
CA ILE A 31 16.23 -0.55 16.93
C ILE A 31 15.77 0.77 16.29
N ILE A 32 15.59 0.76 14.96
CA ILE A 32 15.08 1.92 14.22
C ILE A 32 13.67 2.28 14.71
N GLY A 33 12.78 1.31 14.90
CA GLY A 33 11.44 1.55 15.44
C GLY A 33 11.44 2.21 16.82
N SER A 34 12.40 1.86 17.67
CA SER A 34 12.57 2.51 18.98
C SER A 34 12.99 3.97 18.84
N PHE A 35 13.89 4.27 17.90
CA PHE A 35 14.23 5.65 17.55
C PHE A 35 13.04 6.40 16.92
N LEU A 36 12.22 5.74 16.08
CA LEU A 36 11.02 6.37 15.51
C LEU A 36 10.03 6.83 16.57
N ASN A 37 9.91 6.14 17.70
CA ASN A 37 9.08 6.63 18.82
C ASN A 37 9.55 8.01 19.33
N VAL A 38 10.87 8.27 19.35
CA VAL A 38 11.42 9.59 19.71
C VAL A 38 11.10 10.62 18.64
N VAL A 39 11.29 10.27 17.36
CA VAL A 39 10.99 11.14 16.22
C VAL A 39 9.51 11.55 16.21
N ILE A 40 8.62 10.58 16.34
CA ILE A 40 7.17 10.79 16.34
C ILE A 40 6.75 11.72 17.49
N HIS A 41 7.34 11.56 18.67
CA HIS A 41 7.00 12.39 19.83
C HIS A 41 7.54 13.83 19.74
N ARG A 42 8.79 13.98 19.27
CA ARG A 42 9.56 15.24 19.38
C ARG A 42 9.49 16.14 18.16
N VAL A 43 9.48 15.58 16.94
CA VAL A 43 9.47 16.39 15.71
C VAL A 43 8.24 17.31 15.63
N PRO A 44 7.02 16.86 15.95
CA PRO A 44 5.83 17.71 15.98
C PRO A 44 5.90 18.86 16.99
N ARG A 45 6.73 18.70 18.03
CA ARG A 45 6.94 19.67 19.11
C ARG A 45 8.17 20.56 18.89
N GLU A 46 8.85 20.41 17.76
CA GLU A 46 10.11 21.09 17.45
C GLU A 46 11.20 20.84 18.52
N GLU A 47 11.11 19.72 19.22
CA GLU A 47 12.07 19.32 20.24
C GLU A 47 13.29 18.62 19.63
N SER A 48 14.43 18.72 20.31
CA SER A 48 15.65 18.03 19.88
C SER A 48 15.49 16.50 19.98
N ILE A 49 15.75 15.80 18.87
CA ILE A 49 15.76 14.33 18.81
C ILE A 49 16.93 13.71 19.60
N ALA A 50 17.98 14.48 19.89
CA ALA A 50 19.18 13.99 20.57
C ALA A 50 19.16 14.20 22.09
N PHE A 51 18.56 15.28 22.56
CA PHE A 51 18.57 15.66 23.99
C PHE A 51 17.22 16.25 24.42
N PRO A 52 16.77 16.01 25.67
CA PRO A 52 17.37 15.18 26.73
C PRO A 52 17.18 13.67 26.50
N ALA A 53 17.82 12.83 27.32
CA ALA A 53 17.58 11.38 27.30
C ALA A 53 16.13 11.03 27.66
N SER A 54 15.66 9.84 27.25
CA SER A 54 14.31 9.36 27.55
C SER A 54 14.08 9.24 29.06
N ARG A 55 12.94 9.73 29.53
CA ARG A 55 12.53 9.74 30.94
C ARG A 55 11.13 9.15 31.07
N CYS A 56 10.85 8.54 32.22
CA CYS A 56 9.49 8.12 32.53
C CYS A 56 8.58 9.35 32.68
N PRO A 57 7.43 9.42 31.99
CA PRO A 57 6.52 10.57 32.08
C PRO A 57 5.86 10.72 33.45
N SER A 58 5.77 9.64 34.25
CA SER A 58 5.12 9.68 35.56
C SER A 58 6.06 10.03 36.71
N CYS A 59 7.31 9.54 36.68
CA CYS A 59 8.26 9.73 37.79
C CYS A 59 9.53 10.50 37.43
N GLY A 60 9.71 10.89 36.16
CA GLY A 60 10.86 11.67 35.69
C GLY A 60 12.21 10.93 35.72
N THR A 61 12.24 9.69 36.21
CA THR A 61 13.45 8.86 36.26
C THR A 61 13.97 8.62 34.84
N ALA A 62 15.28 8.80 34.65
CA ALA A 62 15.94 8.49 33.39
C ALA A 62 15.80 6.99 33.07
N ILE A 63 15.42 6.69 31.83
CA ILE A 63 15.29 5.31 31.37
C ILE A 63 16.70 4.77 31.13
N ARG A 64 17.01 3.63 31.75
CA ARG A 64 18.30 2.97 31.60
C ARG A 64 18.46 2.45 30.16
N PRO A 65 19.68 2.44 29.58
CA PRO A 65 19.88 2.00 28.20
C PRO A 65 19.35 0.58 27.90
N TYR A 66 19.44 -0.34 28.86
CA TYR A 66 18.89 -1.70 28.72
C TYR A 66 17.35 -1.78 28.86
N ASP A 67 16.71 -0.77 29.46
CA ASP A 67 15.25 -0.64 29.44
C ASP A 67 14.77 -0.07 28.08
N ASN A 68 15.68 0.40 27.21
CA ASN A 68 15.40 0.77 25.82
C ASN A 68 15.57 -0.42 24.83
N ILE A 69 15.77 -1.66 25.30
CA ILE A 69 15.82 -2.82 24.39
C ILE A 69 14.43 -3.02 23.77
N PRO A 70 14.26 -2.83 22.45
CA PRO A 70 12.95 -2.80 21.80
C PRO A 70 12.15 -4.07 22.08
N VAL A 71 10.85 -3.94 22.37
CA VAL A 71 9.85 -5.00 22.63
C VAL A 71 10.14 -5.87 23.86
N PHE A 72 11.40 -6.30 24.05
CA PHE A 72 11.86 -7.15 25.12
C PHE A 72 11.74 -6.47 26.49
N SER A 73 12.18 -5.20 26.61
CA SER A 73 12.09 -4.50 27.89
C SER A 73 10.62 -4.29 28.32
N TRP A 74 9.74 -3.97 27.37
CA TRP A 74 8.30 -3.82 27.63
C TRP A 74 7.67 -5.16 28.05
N ALA A 75 8.02 -6.26 27.38
CA ALA A 75 7.52 -7.59 27.73
C ALA A 75 7.99 -8.04 29.13
N VAL A 76 9.28 -7.88 29.44
CA VAL A 76 9.85 -8.24 30.75
C VAL A 76 9.26 -7.39 31.88
N LEU A 77 9.06 -6.09 31.63
CA LEU A 77 8.47 -5.17 32.59
C LEU A 77 6.93 -5.24 32.63
N ARG A 78 6.31 -6.11 31.82
CA ARG A 78 4.85 -6.25 31.65
C ARG A 78 4.15 -4.92 31.38
N GLY A 79 4.78 -4.08 30.56
CA GLY A 79 4.27 -2.75 30.21
C GLY A 79 4.20 -1.77 31.37
N ARG A 80 5.07 -1.87 32.38
CA ARG A 80 5.12 -0.95 33.52
C ARG A 80 6.52 -0.35 33.72
N CYS A 81 6.60 0.88 34.21
CA CYS A 81 7.88 1.48 34.56
C CYS A 81 8.56 0.70 35.70
N ARG A 82 9.88 0.51 35.61
CA ARG A 82 10.67 -0.18 36.64
C ARG A 82 10.62 0.50 38.01
N SER A 83 10.61 1.83 38.05
CA SER A 83 10.66 2.60 39.30
C SER A 83 9.27 2.85 39.91
N CYS A 84 8.33 3.40 39.12
CA CYS A 84 7.02 3.81 39.64
C CYS A 84 5.87 2.86 39.28
N ARG A 85 6.14 1.81 38.50
CA ARG A 85 5.13 0.86 37.96
C ARG A 85 3.98 1.49 37.16
N ALA A 86 4.09 2.77 36.78
CA ALA A 86 3.13 3.41 35.91
C ALA A 86 3.05 2.66 34.56
N PRO A 87 1.86 2.53 33.97
CA PRO A 87 1.69 1.82 32.70
C PRO A 87 2.40 2.54 31.55
N ILE A 88 3.15 1.78 30.76
CA ILE A 88 3.77 2.24 29.51
C ILE A 88 2.83 1.85 28.36
N SER A 89 2.43 2.84 27.56
CA SER A 89 1.51 2.63 26.44
C SER A 89 1.99 1.54 25.49
N ALA A 90 1.07 0.64 25.10
CA ALA A 90 1.34 -0.45 24.14
C ALA A 90 1.66 0.07 22.72
N ARG A 91 1.47 1.37 22.48
CA ARG A 91 1.87 2.05 21.25
C ARG A 91 3.38 1.88 20.95
N TYR A 92 4.23 2.03 21.96
CA TYR A 92 5.68 1.98 21.80
C TYR A 92 6.17 0.63 21.25
N PRO A 93 5.84 -0.52 21.89
CA PRO A 93 6.22 -1.82 21.33
C PRO A 93 5.49 -2.15 20.02
N ALA A 94 4.30 -1.60 19.77
CA ALA A 94 3.61 -1.79 18.50
C ALA A 94 4.35 -1.15 17.31
N VAL A 95 4.88 0.07 17.48
CA VAL A 95 5.70 0.74 16.45
C VAL A 95 6.99 -0.05 16.20
N GLU A 96 7.62 -0.56 17.25
CA GLU A 96 8.85 -1.37 17.15
C GLU A 96 8.61 -2.68 16.40
N LEU A 97 7.55 -3.43 16.77
CA LEU A 97 7.16 -4.67 16.09
C LEU A 97 6.77 -4.43 14.63
N LEU A 98 6.01 -3.37 14.37
CA LEU A 98 5.61 -3.01 13.01
C LEU A 98 6.84 -2.69 12.16
N THR A 99 7.79 -1.91 12.69
CA THR A 99 9.01 -1.53 11.97
C THR A 99 9.88 -2.76 11.70
N ALA A 100 10.09 -3.63 12.70
CA ALA A 100 10.82 -4.89 12.53
C ALA A 100 10.19 -5.80 11.47
N THR A 101 8.86 -5.93 11.48
CA THR A 101 8.11 -6.74 10.53
C THR A 101 8.21 -6.19 9.11
N LEU A 102 8.02 -4.88 8.93
CA LEU A 102 8.12 -4.24 7.62
C LEU A 102 9.55 -4.27 7.06
N PHE A 103 10.57 -4.20 7.91
CA PHE A 103 11.97 -4.36 7.51
C PHE A 103 12.24 -5.78 6.99
N ALA A 104 11.81 -6.80 7.74
CA ALA A 104 11.93 -8.21 7.33
C ALA A 104 11.15 -8.49 6.03
N LEU A 105 9.94 -7.93 5.90
CA LEU A 105 9.15 -8.04 4.67
C LEU A 105 9.82 -7.34 3.49
N THR A 106 10.41 -6.16 3.69
CA THR A 106 11.13 -5.44 2.64
C THR A 106 12.34 -6.24 2.16
N PHE A 107 13.08 -6.87 3.09
CA PHE A 107 14.17 -7.77 2.75
C PHE A 107 13.71 -9.01 1.96
N TRP A 108 12.58 -9.61 2.36
CA TRP A 108 11.94 -10.69 1.59
C TRP A 108 11.61 -10.25 0.15
N LEU A 109 10.93 -9.12 0.00
CA LEU A 109 10.49 -8.59 -1.30
C LEU A 109 11.65 -8.19 -2.21
N ARG A 110 12.77 -7.72 -1.63
CA ARG A 110 14.00 -7.43 -2.38
C ARG A 110 14.82 -8.67 -2.74
N SER A 111 14.38 -9.86 -2.30
CA SER A 111 15.05 -11.14 -2.55
C SER A 111 16.50 -11.15 -2.06
N GLY A 112 16.75 -10.56 -0.88
CA GLY A 112 18.06 -10.56 -0.23
C GLY A 112 18.80 -9.22 -0.16
N LEU A 113 20.11 -9.29 0.10
CA LEU A 113 20.99 -8.11 0.26
C LEU A 113 21.25 -7.46 -1.10
N THR A 114 20.50 -6.39 -1.38
CA THR A 114 20.68 -5.56 -2.58
C THR A 114 21.20 -4.19 -2.19
N LEU A 115 21.99 -3.54 -3.04
CA LEU A 115 22.47 -2.15 -2.81
C LEU A 115 21.33 -1.12 -2.63
N SER A 116 20.12 -1.42 -3.10
CA SER A 116 18.95 -0.56 -2.89
C SER A 116 18.30 -0.73 -1.52
N LEU A 117 18.55 -1.85 -0.83
CA LEU A 117 17.85 -2.23 0.41
C LEU A 117 17.92 -1.12 1.48
N PRO A 118 19.07 -0.49 1.79
CA PRO A 118 19.13 0.56 2.81
C PRO A 118 18.22 1.75 2.50
N PHE A 119 18.09 2.12 1.23
CA PHE A 119 17.21 3.22 0.80
C PHE A 119 15.73 2.87 0.96
N ASP A 120 15.37 1.61 0.70
CA ASP A 120 14.00 1.13 0.88
C ASP A 120 13.63 1.06 2.37
N LEU A 121 14.54 0.56 3.20
CA LEU A 121 14.36 0.51 4.65
C LEU A 121 14.22 1.92 5.25
N ALA A 122 15.04 2.87 4.80
CA ALA A 122 14.93 4.27 5.20
C ALA A 122 13.58 4.89 4.76
N PHE A 123 13.12 4.58 3.55
CA PHE A 123 11.82 5.02 3.06
C PHE A 123 10.67 4.44 3.90
N VAL A 124 10.70 3.14 4.20
CA VAL A 124 9.72 2.48 5.08
C VAL A 124 9.71 3.14 6.46
N ALA A 125 10.87 3.37 7.06
CA ALA A 125 10.97 4.03 8.37
C ALA A 125 10.37 5.44 8.36
N ALA A 126 10.62 6.21 7.30
CA ALA A 126 10.09 7.56 7.16
C ALA A 126 8.56 7.57 6.98
N ILE A 127 8.00 6.64 6.19
CA ILE A 127 6.55 6.48 6.04
C ILE A 127 5.90 6.10 7.37
N ILE A 128 6.50 5.19 8.14
CA ILE A 128 6.00 4.85 9.47
C ILE A 128 5.94 6.10 10.35
N ALA A 129 7.03 6.89 10.44
CA ALA A 129 7.02 8.13 11.21
C ALA A 129 5.90 9.09 10.76
N LEU A 130 5.78 9.33 9.46
CA LEU A 130 4.76 10.22 8.91
C LEU A 130 3.33 9.75 9.25
N VAL A 131 3.04 8.45 9.08
CA VAL A 131 1.71 7.89 9.38
C VAL A 131 1.34 8.08 10.85
N PHE A 132 2.27 7.84 11.77
CA PHE A 132 1.99 7.98 13.20
C PHE A 132 1.89 9.44 13.65
N ILE A 133 2.72 10.34 13.08
CA ILE A 133 2.63 11.78 13.35
C ILE A 133 1.30 12.34 12.82
N ASP A 134 0.92 11.96 11.59
CA ASP A 134 -0.35 12.37 10.99
C ASP A 134 -1.55 11.86 11.81
N ALA A 135 -1.52 10.60 12.23
CA ALA A 135 -2.58 10.03 13.07
C ALA A 135 -2.73 10.70 14.45
N GLU A 136 -1.67 11.28 15.02
CA GLU A 136 -1.72 11.97 16.32
C GLU A 136 -2.01 13.45 16.24
N HIS A 137 -1.47 14.11 15.21
CA HIS A 137 -1.38 15.56 15.17
C HIS A 137 -2.04 16.15 13.93
N MET A 138 -2.41 15.34 12.94
CA MET A 138 -2.95 15.78 11.66
C MET A 138 -2.04 16.83 10.99
N ILE A 139 -0.73 16.71 11.22
CA ILE A 139 0.30 17.56 10.62
C ILE A 139 1.29 16.70 9.85
N LEU A 140 1.79 17.24 8.74
CA LEU A 140 2.83 16.61 7.94
C LEU A 140 4.13 17.43 8.06
N PRO A 141 5.06 17.05 8.96
CA PRO A 141 6.25 17.84 9.19
C PRO A 141 7.14 17.87 7.96
N ASN A 142 7.37 19.08 7.44
CA ASN A 142 8.18 19.31 6.25
C ASN A 142 9.61 18.76 6.35
N SER A 143 10.17 18.69 7.55
CA SER A 143 11.48 18.10 7.85
C SER A 143 11.60 16.62 7.46
N ILE A 144 10.49 15.87 7.44
CA ILE A 144 10.44 14.48 7.00
C ILE A 144 9.86 14.37 5.58
N THR A 145 8.84 15.17 5.26
CA THR A 145 8.15 15.13 3.96
C THR A 145 9.07 15.47 2.78
N TYR A 146 9.89 16.52 2.87
CA TYR A 146 10.74 16.94 1.75
C TYR A 146 11.83 15.91 1.38
N PRO A 147 12.60 15.34 2.34
CA PRO A 147 13.56 14.29 2.03
C PRO A 147 12.90 13.05 1.40
N VAL A 148 11.75 12.63 1.91
CA VAL A 148 11.01 11.46 1.39
C VAL A 148 10.54 11.72 -0.05
N ALA A 149 9.95 12.89 -0.31
CA ALA A 149 9.50 13.29 -1.64
C ALA A 149 10.69 13.33 -2.63
N PHE A 150 11.84 13.84 -2.20
CA PHE A 150 13.06 13.86 -3.01
C PHE A 150 13.53 12.45 -3.38
N ILE A 151 13.61 11.52 -2.41
CA ILE A 151 13.99 10.13 -2.65
C ILE A 151 12.98 9.43 -3.57
N ALA A 152 11.68 9.63 -3.32
CA ALA A 152 10.61 9.06 -4.13
C ALA A 152 10.66 9.53 -5.58
N SER A 153 10.89 10.83 -5.82
CA SER A 153 11.02 11.39 -7.17
C SER A 153 12.18 10.76 -7.96
N ARG A 154 13.31 10.50 -7.28
CA ARG A 154 14.50 9.84 -7.85
C ARG A 154 14.24 8.35 -8.15
N GLY A 155 13.46 7.67 -7.31
CA GLY A 155 13.04 6.28 -7.52
C GLY A 155 12.07 6.12 -8.69
N LEU A 156 11.08 7.02 -8.81
CA LEU A 156 10.09 7.02 -9.87
C LEU A 156 10.70 7.27 -11.26
N HIS A 157 11.72 8.12 -11.33
CA HIS A 157 12.49 8.35 -12.57
C HIS A 157 13.23 7.07 -13.05
N ARG A 158 13.68 6.22 -12.13
CA ARG A 158 14.31 4.92 -12.48
C ARG A 158 13.29 3.85 -12.86
N GLY A 159 12.13 3.83 -12.21
CA GLY A 159 11.03 2.88 -12.51
C GLY A 159 10.38 3.13 -13.88
N THR A 160 10.12 4.39 -14.22
CA THR A 160 9.58 4.79 -15.53
C THR A 160 10.52 4.45 -16.68
N ARG A 161 11.85 4.60 -16.49
CA ARG A 161 12.86 4.22 -17.47
C ARG A 161 12.90 2.70 -17.71
N ARG A 162 12.77 1.88 -16.66
CA ARG A 162 12.67 0.41 -16.78
C ARG A 162 11.40 -0.04 -17.50
N ARG A 163 10.24 0.56 -17.19
CA ARG A 163 8.95 0.24 -17.84
C ARG A 163 8.97 0.57 -19.35
N ARG A 164 9.58 1.70 -19.73
CA ARG A 164 9.75 2.09 -21.15
C ARG A 164 10.63 1.09 -21.92
N VAL A 165 11.73 0.61 -21.34
CA VAL A 165 12.61 -0.39 -21.98
C VAL A 165 11.93 -1.74 -22.16
N SER A 166 11.12 -2.19 -21.19
CA SER A 166 10.37 -3.45 -21.30
C SER A 166 9.29 -3.39 -22.38
N VAL A 167 8.56 -2.28 -22.49
CA VAL A 167 7.56 -2.07 -23.55
C VAL A 167 8.21 -1.98 -24.93
N ALA A 168 9.33 -1.26 -25.05
CA ALA A 168 10.09 -1.17 -26.30
C ALA A 168 10.64 -2.53 -26.77
N ARG A 169 11.14 -3.36 -25.86
CA ARG A 169 11.56 -4.74 -26.17
C ARG A 169 10.39 -5.64 -26.56
N GLY A 170 9.25 -5.54 -25.87
CA GLY A 170 8.04 -6.28 -26.22
C GLY A 170 7.52 -5.93 -27.62
N LEU A 171 7.54 -4.64 -27.98
CA LEU A 171 7.21 -4.15 -29.32
C LEU A 171 8.22 -4.64 -30.38
N ALA A 172 9.51 -4.62 -30.08
CA ALA A 172 10.54 -5.10 -31.01
C ALA A 172 10.45 -6.61 -31.28
N VAL A 173 10.17 -7.42 -30.26
CA VAL A 173 9.94 -8.87 -30.40
C VAL A 173 8.65 -9.15 -31.18
N GLY A 174 7.56 -8.44 -30.87
CA GLY A 174 6.30 -8.55 -31.62
C GLY A 174 6.41 -8.14 -33.08
N ALA A 175 7.23 -7.13 -33.40
CA ALA A 175 7.51 -6.70 -34.77
C ALA A 175 8.37 -7.72 -35.54
N ARG A 176 9.28 -8.44 -34.85
CA ARG A 176 10.10 -9.50 -35.47
C ARG A 176 9.28 -10.76 -35.78
N ALA A 177 8.35 -11.12 -34.90
CA ALA A 177 7.44 -12.26 -35.12
C ALA A 177 6.51 -12.05 -36.34
N ARG A 178 6.14 -10.79 -36.64
CA ARG A 178 5.30 -10.47 -37.83
C ARG A 178 6.04 -10.47 -39.16
N ARG A 179 7.39 -10.44 -39.18
CA ARG A 179 8.19 -10.45 -40.43
C ARG A 179 8.68 -11.83 -40.84
N GLY A 180 8.50 -12.86 -40.01
CA GLY A 180 8.93 -14.23 -40.32
C GLY A 180 7.86 -15.13 -40.96
N GLY A 181 6.71 -14.57 -41.36
CA GLY A 181 5.53 -15.31 -41.82
C GLY A 181 5.35 -15.47 -43.33
N ASP A 182 6.33 -15.07 -44.16
CA ASP A 182 6.26 -15.31 -45.61
C ASP A 182 6.83 -16.71 -45.93
N GLY A 183 6.01 -17.72 -45.66
CA GLY A 183 6.18 -19.06 -46.24
C GLY A 183 5.72 -19.07 -47.71
N PRO A 184 6.34 -19.90 -48.58
CA PRO A 184 6.08 -19.86 -50.02
C PRO A 184 4.64 -20.30 -50.34
N ARG A 185 3.93 -19.47 -51.12
CA ARG A 185 2.58 -19.76 -51.61
C ARG A 185 2.58 -21.03 -52.47
N ARG A 186 1.97 -22.10 -51.97
CA ARG A 186 1.58 -23.25 -52.81
C ARG A 186 0.35 -22.86 -53.62
N ARG A 187 0.41 -23.14 -54.93
CA ARG A 187 -0.73 -23.15 -55.83
C ARG A 187 -1.62 -24.33 -55.47
N GLU A 188 -2.89 -24.08 -55.25
CA GLU A 188 -3.93 -25.11 -55.17
C GLU A 188 -4.82 -24.95 -56.41
N ASP A 189 -4.62 -25.84 -57.36
CA ASP A 189 -5.54 -26.11 -58.46
C ASP A 189 -6.63 -27.08 -57.97
N ASP A 190 -7.85 -26.82 -58.42
CA ASP A 190 -9.03 -27.68 -58.55
C ASP A 190 -9.55 -28.49 -57.35
N VAL A 191 -10.86 -28.35 -57.08
CA VAL A 191 -11.84 -29.47 -57.08
C VAL A 191 -13.24 -28.99 -56.61
N HIS A 192 -14.23 -29.25 -57.49
CA HIS A 192 -15.65 -29.51 -57.24
C HIS A 192 -16.56 -28.49 -56.52
N GLY A 193 -17.29 -27.74 -57.35
CA GLY A 193 -18.76 -27.79 -57.46
C GLY A 193 -19.60 -28.25 -56.26
N ARG A 194 -20.06 -27.29 -55.46
CA ARG A 194 -21.41 -27.30 -54.84
C ARG A 194 -21.96 -25.88 -54.84
N ARG A 195 -23.09 -25.66 -55.54
CA ARG A 195 -23.85 -24.41 -55.52
C ARG A 195 -24.45 -24.22 -54.13
N LEU A 196 -23.86 -23.34 -53.33
CA LEU A 196 -24.46 -22.83 -52.10
C LEU A 196 -25.51 -21.75 -52.46
N PRO A 197 -26.67 -21.71 -51.80
CA PRO A 197 -27.65 -20.63 -51.99
C PRO A 197 -27.00 -19.30 -51.59
N ARG A 198 -27.14 -18.27 -52.42
CA ARG A 198 -26.70 -16.91 -52.13
C ARG A 198 -27.32 -16.43 -50.81
N LEU A 199 -26.54 -16.46 -49.73
CA LEU A 199 -26.81 -15.59 -48.58
C LEU A 199 -26.70 -14.16 -49.10
N ALA A 200 -27.81 -13.42 -49.04
CA ALA A 200 -27.85 -12.01 -49.37
C ALA A 200 -26.77 -11.28 -48.57
N ALA A 201 -25.78 -10.74 -49.28
CA ALA A 201 -24.78 -9.87 -48.70
C ALA A 201 -25.50 -8.60 -48.24
N HIS A 202 -25.75 -8.51 -46.94
CA HIS A 202 -26.23 -7.27 -46.33
C HIS A 202 -25.19 -6.19 -46.59
N THR A 203 -25.60 -5.12 -47.26
CA THR A 203 -24.74 -3.95 -47.48
C THR A 203 -24.38 -3.32 -46.12
N PRO A 204 -23.25 -2.61 -46.03
CA PRO A 204 -22.84 -1.93 -44.80
C PRO A 204 -23.92 -1.03 -44.19
N ASP A 205 -24.82 -0.49 -45.03
CA ASP A 205 -25.97 0.31 -44.61
C ASP A 205 -27.06 -0.49 -43.89
N ASP A 206 -27.28 -1.75 -44.25
CA ASP A 206 -28.24 -2.62 -43.56
C ASP A 206 -27.78 -2.93 -42.14
N LEU A 207 -26.48 -3.13 -41.94
CA LEU A 207 -25.91 -3.35 -40.62
C LEU A 207 -25.99 -2.09 -39.75
N ARG A 208 -25.80 -0.89 -40.32
CA ARG A 208 -25.99 0.38 -39.62
C ARG A 208 -27.44 0.60 -39.19
N ARG A 209 -28.41 0.42 -40.10
CA ARG A 209 -29.83 0.56 -39.77
C ARG A 209 -30.28 -0.45 -38.71
N ARG A 210 -29.69 -1.64 -38.68
CA ARG A 210 -30.00 -2.66 -37.66
C ARG A 210 -29.42 -2.30 -36.30
N ALA A 211 -28.20 -1.73 -36.26
CA ALA A 211 -27.60 -1.23 -35.03
C ALA A 211 -28.41 -0.05 -34.44
N ASP A 212 -28.88 0.87 -35.28
CA ASP A 212 -29.67 2.02 -34.83
C ASP A 212 -31.02 1.61 -34.22
N ARG A 213 -31.71 0.62 -34.80
CA ARG A 213 -32.96 0.07 -34.22
C ARG A 213 -32.74 -0.57 -32.85
N LEU A 214 -31.65 -1.31 -32.66
CA LEU A 214 -31.31 -1.91 -31.37
C LEU A 214 -31.00 -0.84 -30.31
N ASN A 215 -30.39 0.27 -30.72
CA ASN A 215 -30.04 1.36 -29.81
C ASN A 215 -31.27 2.18 -29.40
N HIS A 216 -32.23 2.39 -30.31
CA HIS A 216 -33.52 3.02 -29.99
C HIS A 216 -34.36 2.15 -29.04
N GLY A 217 -34.42 0.84 -29.25
CA GLY A 217 -35.13 -0.09 -28.35
C GLY A 217 -34.61 -0.02 -26.91
N ARG A 218 -33.29 -0.05 -26.73
CA ARG A 218 -32.67 0.05 -25.39
C ARG A 218 -32.98 1.36 -24.67
N ARG A 219 -33.09 2.49 -25.38
CA ARG A 219 -33.44 3.79 -24.77
C ARG A 219 -34.88 3.81 -24.28
N ASN A 220 -35.81 3.27 -25.07
CA ASN A 220 -37.21 3.19 -24.70
C ASN A 220 -37.42 2.27 -23.49
N ASP A 221 -36.70 1.14 -23.43
CA ASP A 221 -36.73 0.23 -22.27
C ASP A 221 -36.19 0.87 -20.99
N ALA A 222 -35.15 1.70 -21.11
CA ALA A 222 -34.60 2.45 -19.98
C ALA A 222 -35.57 3.52 -19.46
N GLN A 223 -36.25 4.25 -20.34
CA GLN A 223 -37.29 5.22 -19.96
C GLN A 223 -38.52 4.55 -19.33
N ALA A 224 -38.94 3.40 -19.86
CA ALA A 224 -40.06 2.63 -19.30
C ALA A 224 -39.75 2.02 -17.92
N ARG A 225 -38.47 1.75 -17.60
CA ARG A 225 -38.04 1.35 -16.25
C ARG A 225 -37.97 2.53 -15.29
N ALA A 226 -37.54 3.70 -15.78
CA ALA A 226 -37.46 4.91 -14.96
C ALA A 226 -38.86 5.40 -14.52
N SER A 227 -39.87 5.31 -15.39
CA SER A 227 -41.25 5.69 -15.03
C SER A 227 -41.87 4.75 -13.99
N ARG A 228 -41.60 3.44 -14.03
CA ARG A 228 -42.11 2.48 -13.03
C ARG A 228 -41.58 2.70 -11.61
N HIS A 229 -40.43 3.36 -11.44
CA HIS A 229 -39.89 3.69 -10.13
C HIS A 229 -40.44 5.00 -9.55
N ALA A 230 -41.06 5.86 -10.37
CA ALA A 230 -41.67 7.10 -9.92
C ALA A 230 -43.05 6.89 -9.28
N ASP A 231 -43.75 5.80 -9.62
CA ASP A 231 -45.11 5.50 -9.13
C ASP A 231 -45.16 4.61 -7.86
N ALA A 232 -44.04 4.47 -7.14
CA ALA A 232 -44.02 3.71 -5.89
C ALA A 232 -44.78 4.47 -4.77
N PRO A 233 -45.84 3.90 -4.17
CA PRO A 233 -46.68 4.61 -3.22
C PRO A 233 -45.92 4.91 -1.92
N ALA A 234 -45.98 6.17 -1.51
CA ALA A 234 -45.41 6.71 -0.29
C ALA A 234 -45.93 5.96 0.95
N LEU A 235 -45.03 5.31 1.68
CA LEU A 235 -45.24 4.86 3.06
C LEU A 235 -45.32 6.08 4.00
N ARG A 236 -46.40 6.84 3.88
CA ARG A 236 -46.95 7.66 4.96
C ARG A 236 -47.63 6.68 5.92
N HIS A 237 -47.31 6.78 7.21
CA HIS A 237 -47.96 6.16 8.39
C HIS A 237 -46.98 5.34 9.25
N LEU A 238 -46.16 6.05 10.03
CA LEU A 238 -45.64 5.56 11.30
C LEU A 238 -46.03 6.55 12.41
N PRO A 239 -46.64 6.09 13.52
CA PRO A 239 -47.20 6.97 14.54
C PRO A 239 -46.13 7.59 15.44
N ARG A 240 -46.23 8.90 15.65
CA ARG A 240 -45.45 9.66 16.65
C ARG A 240 -45.95 9.31 18.07
N ARG A 241 -45.08 8.74 18.91
CA ARG A 241 -45.27 8.73 20.38
C ARG A 241 -43.98 9.13 21.13
N ARG A 242 -44.09 10.30 21.79
CA ARG A 242 -43.57 10.75 23.11
C ARG A 242 -42.13 10.39 23.52
N LEU A 243 -41.22 11.37 23.60
CA LEU A 243 -40.91 12.28 24.75
C LEU A 243 -40.05 11.64 25.86
N ALA A 244 -38.79 12.08 25.94
CA ALA A 244 -38.04 12.27 27.19
C ALA A 244 -37.01 13.39 26.94
N ARG A 245 -37.36 14.66 27.18
CA ARG A 245 -36.95 15.45 28.36
C ARG A 245 -35.47 15.27 28.73
N GLN A 246 -34.62 16.17 28.26
CA GLN A 246 -33.35 16.52 28.92
C GLN A 246 -33.49 17.95 29.49
N PRO A 247 -33.15 18.18 30.77
CA PRO A 247 -33.12 19.52 31.35
C PRO A 247 -31.79 20.25 31.01
N PRO A 248 -31.75 21.59 30.99
CA PRO A 248 -30.55 22.36 30.66
C PRO A 248 -29.90 22.95 31.91
N LEU A 249 -28.60 22.74 32.16
CA LEU A 249 -27.77 23.49 33.12
C LEU A 249 -26.29 23.30 32.71
N ARG A 250 -25.37 24.25 32.78
CA ARG A 250 -25.33 25.68 33.13
C ARG A 250 -23.96 26.18 32.64
N HIS A 251 -23.91 27.38 32.06
CA HIS A 251 -22.67 28.15 31.95
C HIS A 251 -22.24 28.61 33.35
N THR A 252 -20.95 28.52 33.65
CA THR A 252 -20.30 29.32 34.69
C THR A 252 -19.08 29.97 34.08
N ASP A 253 -19.20 31.27 33.83
CA ASP A 253 -18.09 32.20 33.72
C ASP A 253 -17.53 32.43 35.13
N HIS A 254 -16.20 32.33 35.26
CA HIS A 254 -15.35 33.12 36.16
C HIS A 254 -13.90 32.98 35.71
#